data_AF-F6EWK3-F1
#
_entry.id   AF-F6EWK3-F1
#
_cell.length_a   1.000
_cell.length_b   1.000
_cell.length_c   1.000
_cell.angle_alpha   90.00
_cell.angle_beta   90.00
_cell.angle_gamma   90.00
#
_symmetry.space_group_name_H-M   'P 1'
#
loop_
_entity.id
_entity.type
_entity.pdbx_description
1 polymer ?
#
loop_
_entity_poly.entity_id
_entity_poly.type
_entity_poly.pdbx_seq_one_letter_code
_entity_poly.pdbx_strand_id
1 'polypeptide(L)'
;MSYDPGALNAALAAAVGEDRLLIEDLRAAFMESAERQVDLLGRARCDANWQLAAWRLKGLAASFGLTSLMTMADEAAAAAPGDPRILRRLRAMLDDLTLGA
;
A
#
# COMPACT_ATOMS: atom_id res chain seq x y z
N MET A 1 13.68 6.99 -4.88
CA MET A 1 14.10 6.04 -3.84
C MET A 1 13.73 4.65 -4.30
N SER A 2 14.66 3.70 -4.26
CA SER A 2 14.33 2.28 -4.49
C SER A 2 13.53 1.77 -3.31
N TYR A 3 12.38 1.17 -3.59
CA TYR A 3 11.66 0.39 -2.59
C TYR A 3 12.55 -0.79 -2.17
N ASP A 4 12.72 -1.03 -0.87
CA ASP A 4 13.47 -2.19 -0.36
C ASP A 4 12.47 -3.30 -0.02
N PRO A 5 12.34 -4.35 -0.86
CA PRO A 5 11.41 -5.42 -0.62
C PRO A 5 11.67 -6.20 0.68
N GLY A 6 12.91 -6.13 1.18
CA GLY A 6 13.29 -6.70 2.48
C GLY A 6 12.56 -6.03 3.65
N ALA A 7 12.16 -4.77 3.52
CA ALA A 7 11.51 -4.02 4.60
C ALA A 7 10.13 -4.61 4.97
N LEU A 8 9.33 -5.01 3.96
CA LEU A 8 8.03 -5.65 4.23
C LEU A 8 8.22 -7.05 4.83
N ASN A 9 9.13 -7.85 4.28
CA ASN A 9 9.45 -9.17 4.82
C ASN A 9 9.87 -9.10 6.29
N ALA A 10 10.77 -8.17 6.64
CA ALA A 10 11.21 -7.96 8.01
C ALA A 10 10.07 -7.49 8.93
N ALA A 11 9.19 -6.61 8.46
CA ALA A 11 8.04 -6.15 9.23
C ALA A 11 7.02 -7.27 9.50
N LEU A 12 6.78 -8.14 8.51
CA LEU A 12 5.90 -9.29 8.67
C LEU A 12 6.48 -10.30 9.68
N ALA A 13 7.75 -10.68 9.52
CA ALA A 13 8.43 -11.58 10.44
C ALA A 13 8.47 -11.01 11.88
N ALA A 14 8.63 -9.70 12.03
CA ALA A 14 8.54 -9.05 13.34
C ALA A 14 7.14 -9.15 13.98
N ALA A 15 6.08 -9.24 13.18
CA ALA A 15 4.70 -9.32 13.67
C ALA A 15 4.27 -10.75 14.03
N VAL A 16 4.72 -11.76 13.29
CA VAL A 16 4.26 -13.17 13.44
C VAL A 16 5.36 -14.17 13.80
N GLY A 17 6.61 -13.72 13.91
CA GLY A 17 7.78 -14.58 14.12
C GLY A 17 8.28 -15.24 12.83
N GLU A 18 8.91 -16.40 12.96
CA GLU A 18 9.53 -17.16 11.85
C GLU A 18 8.59 -18.19 11.21
N ASP A 19 7.30 -18.17 11.55
CA ASP A 19 6.32 -19.06 10.92
C ASP A 19 6.04 -18.57 9.49
N ARG A 20 6.65 -19.28 8.54
CA ARG A 20 6.57 -18.94 7.11
C ARG A 20 5.14 -18.93 6.57
N LEU A 21 4.27 -19.81 7.05
CA LEU A 21 2.87 -19.85 6.58
C LEU A 21 2.11 -18.62 7.05
N LEU A 22 2.31 -18.21 8.30
CA LEU A 22 1.71 -16.99 8.84
C LEU A 22 2.24 -15.72 8.16
N ILE A 23 3.53 -15.68 7.80
CA ILE A 23 4.11 -14.57 7.03
C ILE A 23 3.45 -14.48 5.65
N GLU A 24 3.29 -15.60 4.95
CA GLU A 24 2.65 -15.67 3.62
C GLU A 24 1.17 -15.26 3.69
N ASP A 25 0.42 -15.73 4.68
CA ASP A 25 -0.98 -15.34 4.90
C ASP A 25 -1.13 -13.84 5.22
N LEU A 26 -0.30 -13.32 6.14
CA LEU A 26 -0.36 -11.90 6.52
C LEU A 26 0.06 -11.00 5.35
N ARG A 27 1.02 -11.43 4.54
CA ARG A 27 1.40 -10.77 3.29
C ARG A 27 0.23 -10.73 2.31
N ALA A 28 -0.44 -11.85 2.09
CA ALA A 28 -1.59 -11.91 1.19
C ALA A 28 -2.71 -10.96 1.66
N ALA A 29 -3.02 -10.96 2.96
CA ALA A 29 -4.01 -10.07 3.55
C ALA A 29 -3.63 -8.58 3.41
N PHE A 30 -2.34 -8.24 3.59
CA PHE A 30 -1.84 -6.89 3.35
C PHE A 30 -2.03 -6.47 1.88
N MET A 31 -1.61 -7.32 0.93
CA MET A 31 -1.71 -7.01 -0.50
C MET A 31 -3.15 -6.83 -0.96
N GLU A 32 -4.05 -7.75 -0.57
CA GLU A 32 -5.48 -7.64 -0.89
C GLU A 32 -6.08 -6.33 -0.34
N SER A 33 -5.69 -5.96 0.88
CA SER A 33 -6.15 -4.73 1.53
C SER A 33 -5.64 -3.48 0.81
N ALA A 34 -4.38 -3.48 0.37
CA ALA A 34 -3.75 -2.38 -0.34
C ALA A 34 -4.38 -2.19 -1.74
N GLU A 35 -4.50 -3.28 -2.50
CA GLU A 35 -5.15 -3.29 -3.82
C GLU A 35 -6.59 -2.77 -3.75
N ARG A 36 -7.33 -3.18 -2.72
CA ARG A 36 -8.69 -2.68 -2.48
C ARG A 36 -8.73 -1.17 -2.29
N GLN A 37 -7.78 -0.56 -1.56
CA GLN A 37 -7.75 0.91 -1.43
C GLN A 37 -7.41 1.59 -2.76
N VAL A 38 -6.52 1.01 -3.56
CA VAL A 38 -6.16 1.54 -4.89
C VAL A 38 -7.32 1.43 -5.89
N ASP A 39 -8.11 0.36 -5.85
CA ASP A 39 -9.36 0.24 -6.63
C ASP A 39 -10.39 1.29 -6.18
N LEU A 40 -10.57 1.49 -4.86
CA LEU A 40 -11.45 2.53 -4.34
C LEU A 40 -11.03 3.94 -4.75
N LEU A 41 -9.73 4.25 -4.74
CA LEU A 41 -9.19 5.50 -5.30
C LEU A 41 -9.58 5.65 -6.78
N GLY A 42 -9.39 4.60 -7.59
CA GLY A 42 -9.74 4.62 -9.01
C GLY A 42 -11.23 4.85 -9.29
N ARG A 43 -12.11 4.51 -8.33
CA ARG A 43 -13.57 4.69 -8.43
C ARG A 43 -14.08 5.97 -7.80
N ALA A 44 -13.28 6.64 -6.97
CA ALA A 44 -13.71 7.85 -6.29
C ALA A 44 -14.10 8.95 -7.30
N ARG A 45 -15.24 9.60 -7.05
CA ARG A 45 -15.78 10.69 -7.87
C ARG A 45 -15.76 12.05 -7.17
N CYS A 46 -15.38 12.07 -5.90
CA CYS A 46 -15.28 13.28 -5.08
C CYS A 46 -14.05 13.20 -4.18
N ASP A 47 -13.62 14.37 -3.69
CA ASP A 47 -12.43 14.54 -2.85
C ASP A 47 -12.52 13.70 -1.57
N ALA A 48 -13.69 13.67 -0.92
CA ALA A 48 -13.87 12.96 0.34
C ALA A 48 -13.61 11.45 0.22
N ASN A 49 -14.18 10.79 -0.80
CA ASN A 49 -13.97 9.36 -1.02
C ASN A 49 -12.53 9.05 -1.43
N TRP A 50 -11.91 9.94 -2.20
CA TRP A 50 -10.53 9.84 -2.62
C TRP A 50 -9.57 9.95 -1.42
N GLN A 51 -9.70 11.01 -0.62
CA GLN A 51 -8.89 11.23 0.58
C GLN A 51 -9.07 10.10 1.59
N LEU A 52 -10.29 9.63 1.82
CA LEU A 52 -10.54 8.52 2.73
C LEU A 52 -9.81 7.24 2.29
N ALA A 53 -9.86 6.88 1.00
CA ALA A 53 -9.16 5.71 0.48
C ALA A 53 -7.63 5.88 0.57
N ALA A 54 -7.11 7.08 0.28
CA ALA A 54 -5.69 7.40 0.42
C ALA A 54 -5.23 7.29 1.89
N TRP A 55 -5.98 7.84 2.85
CA TRP A 55 -5.63 7.75 4.27
C TRP A 55 -5.73 6.33 4.82
N ARG A 56 -6.68 5.53 4.34
CA ARG A 56 -6.75 4.10 4.68
C ARG A 56 -5.54 3.34 4.16
N LEU A 57 -5.09 3.63 2.94
CA LEU A 57 -3.86 3.06 2.40
C LEU A 57 -2.63 3.49 3.22
N LYS A 58 -2.57 4.76 3.63
CA LYS A 58 -1.50 5.27 4.53
C LYS A 58 -1.49 4.55 5.87
N GLY A 59 -2.65 4.38 6.49
CA GLY A 59 -2.79 3.66 7.77
C GLY A 59 -2.32 2.21 7.67
N LEU A 60 -2.71 1.52 6.59
CA LEU A 60 -2.25 0.15 6.30
C LEU A 60 -0.73 0.09 6.12
N ALA A 61 -0.15 1.02 5.36
CA ALA A 61 1.30 1.09 5.17
C ALA A 61 2.05 1.38 6.49
N ALA A 62 1.48 2.22 7.35
CA ALA A 62 2.04 2.55 8.65
C ALA A 62 2.12 1.35 9.61
N SER A 63 1.15 0.42 9.55
CA SER A 63 1.17 -0.81 10.35
C SER A 63 2.42 -1.67 10.11
N PHE A 64 3.04 -1.57 8.93
CA PHE A 64 4.23 -2.33 8.53
C PHE A 64 5.46 -1.43 8.32
N GLY A 65 5.40 -0.16 8.71
CA GLY A 65 6.53 0.77 8.58
C GLY A 65 6.93 1.09 7.14
N LEU A 66 6.04 0.92 6.16
CA LEU A 66 6.33 1.14 4.74
C LEU A 66 6.30 2.62 4.37
N THR A 67 7.33 3.34 4.81
CA THR A 67 7.46 4.81 4.67
C THR A 67 7.26 5.30 3.24
N SER A 68 7.79 4.61 2.24
CA SER A 68 7.63 4.99 0.83
C SER A 68 6.17 4.94 0.38
N LEU A 69 5.42 3.91 0.80
CA LEU A 69 3.99 3.79 0.47
C LEU A 69 3.15 4.80 1.26
N MET A 70 3.54 5.10 2.51
CA MET A 70 2.93 6.18 3.30
C MET A 70 3.07 7.54 2.60
N THR A 71 4.27 7.88 2.10
CA THR A 71 4.49 9.12 1.35
C THR A 71 3.69 9.16 0.05
N MET A 72 3.63 8.05 -0.69
CA MET A 72 2.82 7.97 -1.91
C MET A 72 1.32 8.13 -1.62
N ALA A 73 0.84 7.60 -0.50
CA ALA A 73 -0.54 7.79 -0.05
C ALA A 73 -0.85 9.23 0.38
N ASP A 74 0.10 9.95 0.99
CA ASP A 74 -0.02 11.39 1.25
C ASP A 74 -0.06 12.21 -0.06
N GLU A 75 0.81 11.90 -1.01
CA GLU A 75 0.77 12.51 -2.35
C GLU A 75 -0.58 12.27 -3.03
N ALA A 76 -1.12 11.06 -2.91
CA ALA A 76 -2.44 10.74 -3.43
C ALA A 76 -3.52 11.58 -2.75
N ALA A 77 -3.55 11.65 -1.41
CA ALA A 77 -4.56 12.43 -0.68
C ALA A 77 -4.59 13.93 -1.06
N ALA A 78 -3.44 14.49 -1.45
CA ALA A 78 -3.31 15.87 -1.90
C ALA A 78 -3.63 16.09 -3.38
N ALA A 79 -3.71 15.02 -4.18
CA ALA A 79 -3.99 15.08 -5.61
C ALA A 79 -5.50 15.11 -5.91
N ALA A 80 -5.83 15.46 -7.16
CA ALA A 80 -7.21 15.47 -7.62
C ALA A 80 -7.77 14.03 -7.75
N PRO A 81 -9.06 13.80 -7.42
CA PRO A 81 -9.69 12.50 -7.60
C PRO A 81 -9.56 11.97 -9.03
N GLY A 82 -9.15 10.71 -9.15
CA GLY A 82 -8.99 10.04 -10.43
C GLY A 82 -7.73 10.42 -11.20
N ASP A 83 -6.76 11.12 -10.60
CA ASP A 83 -5.48 11.42 -11.26
C ASP A 83 -4.80 10.12 -11.74
N PRO A 84 -4.68 9.90 -13.08
CA PRO A 84 -4.14 8.67 -13.62
C PRO A 84 -2.65 8.48 -13.33
N ARG A 85 -1.90 9.57 -13.07
CA ARG A 85 -0.47 9.49 -12.73
C ARG A 85 -0.27 8.92 -11.34
N ILE A 86 -1.08 9.36 -10.38
CA ILE A 86 -1.09 8.84 -9.01
C ILE A 86 -1.47 7.37 -9.01
N LEU A 87 -2.58 7.00 -9.67
CA LEU A 87 -3.05 5.62 -9.73
C LEU A 87 -2.01 4.68 -10.36
N ARG A 88 -1.34 5.12 -11.44
CA ARG A 88 -0.29 4.33 -12.08
C ARG A 88 0.93 4.15 -11.17
N ARG A 89 1.38 5.19 -10.46
CA ARG A 89 2.49 5.08 -9.50
C ARG A 89 2.14 4.16 -8.34
N LEU A 90 0.94 4.27 -7.78
CA LEU A 90 0.47 3.40 -6.71
C LEU A 90 0.46 1.93 -7.14
N ARG A 91 -0.10 1.62 -8.31
CA ARG A 91 -0.11 0.25 -8.86
C ARG A 91 1.30 -0.29 -9.06
N ALA A 92 2.18 0.49 -9.70
CA ALA A 92 3.58 0.08 -9.89
C ALA A 92 4.29 -0.21 -8.57
N MET A 93 4.05 0.59 -7.52
CA MET A 93 4.61 0.32 -6.20
C MET A 93 4.05 -0.96 -5.57
N LEU A 94 2.76 -1.27 -5.75
CA LEU A 94 2.18 -2.54 -5.30
C LEU A 94 2.74 -3.73 -6.11
N ASP A 95 2.97 -3.56 -7.40
CA ASP A 95 3.59 -4.59 -8.25
C ASP A 95 5.03 -4.87 -7.78
N ASP A 96 5.84 -3.84 -7.53
CA ASP A 96 7.20 -3.98 -6.98
C ASP A 96 7.22 -4.73 -5.63
N LEU A 97 6.21 -4.46 -4.80
CA LEU A 97 5.95 -5.09 -3.51
C LEU A 97 5.67 -6.60 -3.63
N THR A 98 5.02 -7.03 -4.71
CA THR A 98 4.78 -8.45 -5.00
C THR A 98 5.98 -9.14 -5.61
N LEU A 99 6.75 -8.44 -6.46
CA LEU A 99 7.89 -9.00 -7.19
C LEU A 99 9.14 -9.19 -6.31
N GLY A 100 9.28 -8.39 -5.26
CA GLY A 100 10.40 -8.52 -4.31
C GLY A 100 10.14 -9.48 -3.13
N ALA A 101 9.13 -10.34 -3.24
CA ALA A 101 8.85 -11.41 -2.28
C ALA A 101 9.73 -12.65 -2.51
#